data_AF-A0A105VL62-F1
#
_entry.id   AF-A0A105VL62-F1
#
_cell.length_a   1.000
_cell.length_b   1.000
_cell.length_c   1.000
_cell.angle_alpha   90.00
_cell.angle_beta   90.00
_cell.angle_gamma   90.00
#
_symmetry.space_group_name_H-M   'P 1'
#
loop_
_entity.id
_entity.type
_entity.pdbx_description
1 polymer ?
#
loop_
_entity_poly.entity_id
_entity_poly.type
_entity_poly.pdbx_seq_one_letter_code
_entity_poly.pdbx_strand_id
1 'polypeptide(L)'
;MSHMTGLGRACALLAVMGGVQGAFAQGLAGNASPAVQQASAPVATIPVIDQQVQTSMQPQAGETTGQSTVDELQRQIQAHSLTEMRTSYNGSYGASLLFSVKDGSYFVALFQQKAFWRVIKTYDETRAEAIYRDFSRQAERLAVNELRAAKLESQKAQMDRQIEVTQERARRLQADISIAREQQAAVADRQKSVRTETAALQAQQAQLQSQLRALQQQVRSLQREADAGLPTASH
;
A
#
# COMPACT_ATOMS: atom_id res chain seq x y z
N MET A 1 39.31 -29.93 -37.92
CA MET A 1 38.94 -28.54 -37.61
C MET A 1 38.60 -28.49 -36.13
N SER A 2 39.56 -28.32 -35.23
CA SER A 2 40.34 -27.10 -34.92
C SER A 2 39.67 -26.27 -33.81
N HIS A 3 40.29 -26.35 -32.62
CA HIS A 3 40.52 -25.32 -31.59
C HIS A 3 39.31 -24.73 -30.82
N MET A 4 39.20 -24.89 -29.49
CA MET A 4 39.94 -24.24 -28.36
C MET A 4 39.35 -22.88 -27.94
N THR A 5 38.98 -22.79 -26.64
CA THR A 5 39.14 -21.64 -25.70
C THR A 5 38.38 -20.32 -26.00
N GLY A 6 37.83 -19.54 -25.07
CA GLY A 6 38.07 -19.51 -23.63
C GLY A 6 37.16 -18.59 -22.80
N LEU A 7 37.43 -18.74 -21.50
CA LEU A 7 37.10 -17.95 -20.31
C LEU A 7 37.38 -16.44 -20.47
N GLY A 8 36.59 -15.59 -19.80
CA GLY A 8 36.96 -14.18 -19.60
C GLY A 8 36.07 -13.42 -18.62
N ARG A 9 36.25 -13.66 -17.31
CA ARG A 9 35.81 -12.76 -16.23
C ARG A 9 36.75 -11.55 -16.21
N ALA A 10 36.22 -10.33 -16.12
CA ALA A 10 37.02 -9.15 -15.82
C ALA A 10 36.38 -8.37 -14.64
N CYS A 11 36.99 -8.57 -13.46
CA CYS A 11 36.92 -7.65 -12.34
C CYS A 11 37.67 -6.36 -12.72
N ALA A 12 37.11 -5.20 -12.37
CA ALA A 12 37.87 -3.96 -12.29
C ALA A 12 37.71 -3.39 -10.88
N LEU A 13 38.73 -3.60 -10.05
CA LEU A 13 39.00 -2.86 -8.83
C LEU A 13 40.12 -1.86 -9.15
N LEU A 14 39.94 -0.60 -8.78
CA LEU A 14 41.05 0.33 -8.58
C LEU A 14 40.65 1.34 -7.50
N ALA A 15 41.30 1.19 -6.36
CA ALA A 15 41.35 2.10 -5.22
C ALA A 15 42.36 3.22 -5.48
N VAL A 16 42.24 4.37 -4.79
CA VAL A 16 43.37 5.09 -4.14
C VAL A 16 42.84 6.10 -3.08
N MET A 17 43.34 5.89 -1.85
CA MET A 17 43.79 6.77 -0.74
C MET A 17 43.19 8.16 -0.42
N GLY A 18 43.04 8.41 0.91
CA GLY A 18 43.76 9.51 1.57
C GLY A 18 43.17 10.08 2.89
N GLY A 19 43.91 9.91 4.02
CA GLY A 19 43.85 10.70 5.28
C GLY A 19 43.27 9.93 6.51
N VAL A 20 44.02 9.37 7.50
CA VAL A 20 44.96 9.93 8.52
C VAL A 20 44.24 10.97 9.42
N GLN A 21 44.07 10.90 10.76
CA GLN A 21 44.60 10.11 11.90
C GLN A 21 43.71 10.37 13.14
N GLY A 22 43.77 9.51 14.18
CA GLY A 22 43.42 9.89 15.56
C GLY A 22 42.99 8.74 16.49
N ALA A 23 43.93 8.20 17.27
CA ALA A 23 43.73 7.28 18.41
C ALA A 23 43.03 8.01 19.60
N PHE A 24 42.35 7.42 20.59
CA PHE A 24 42.63 6.24 21.44
C PHE A 24 41.35 5.77 22.18
N ALA A 25 41.48 4.56 22.75
CA ALA A 25 41.00 4.11 24.06
C ALA A 25 39.67 3.33 24.18
N GLN A 26 39.85 2.17 24.79
CA GLN A 26 38.88 1.17 25.21
C GLN A 26 37.91 1.69 26.27
N GLY A 27 36.65 1.30 26.13
CA GLY A 27 35.65 1.30 27.21
C GLY A 27 34.76 0.08 27.03
N LEU A 28 35.09 -0.99 27.75
CA LEU A 28 34.26 -2.18 27.90
C LEU A 28 33.14 -1.88 28.90
N ALA A 29 31.98 -2.51 28.66
CA ALA A 29 30.84 -2.68 29.55
C ALA A 29 29.77 -1.58 29.55
N GLY A 30 28.53 -2.00 29.31
CA GLY A 30 27.34 -1.22 29.63
C GLY A 30 26.19 -1.47 28.68
N ASN A 31 25.39 -2.50 28.99
CA ASN A 31 23.98 -2.66 28.64
C ASN A 31 23.31 -1.51 27.89
N ALA A 32 22.79 -1.81 26.70
CA ALA A 32 21.35 -1.82 26.44
C ALA A 32 21.12 -2.01 24.94
N SER A 33 20.41 -3.08 24.59
CA SER A 33 19.73 -3.17 23.30
C SER A 33 18.92 -1.89 23.07
N PRO A 34 19.02 -1.20 21.92
CA PRO A 34 17.98 -0.27 21.57
C PRO A 34 16.73 -1.09 21.31
N ALA A 35 15.78 -1.04 22.25
CA ALA A 35 14.42 -1.42 21.98
C ALA A 35 13.99 -0.68 20.72
N VAL A 36 13.65 -1.41 19.68
CA VAL A 36 12.97 -0.86 18.50
C VAL A 36 11.66 -0.28 19.02
N GLN A 37 11.65 1.04 19.20
CA GLN A 37 10.46 1.79 19.57
C GLN A 37 9.45 1.53 18.46
N GLN A 38 8.42 0.77 18.77
CA GLN A 38 7.27 0.58 17.91
C GLN A 38 6.67 1.96 17.68
N ALA A 39 6.86 2.49 16.47
CA ALA A 39 6.25 3.73 16.04
C ALA A 39 4.74 3.50 15.88
N SER A 40 4.03 3.48 17.00
CA SER A 40 2.59 3.69 17.05
C SER A 40 2.35 5.16 16.76
N ALA A 41 2.43 5.54 15.48
CA ALA A 41 1.88 6.81 15.05
C ALA A 41 0.36 6.74 15.29
N PRO A 42 -0.23 7.62 16.12
CA PRO A 42 -1.67 7.67 16.23
C PRO A 42 -2.21 8.07 14.86
N VAL A 43 -3.06 7.22 14.29
CA VAL A 43 -3.95 7.62 13.19
C VAL A 43 -4.75 8.78 13.73
N ALA A 44 -4.42 10.00 13.29
CA ALA A 44 -5.20 11.18 13.60
C ALA A 44 -6.61 10.91 13.08
N THR A 45 -7.54 10.70 14.00
CA THR A 45 -8.97 10.66 13.72
C THR A 45 -9.32 11.95 13.00
N ILE A 46 -9.62 11.85 11.71
CA ILE A 46 -10.16 12.95 10.94
C ILE A 46 -11.52 13.26 11.59
N PRO A 47 -11.74 14.46 12.13
CA PRO A 47 -13.04 14.80 12.67
C PRO A 47 -14.05 14.75 11.52
N VAL A 48 -15.11 13.94 11.68
CA VAL A 48 -16.35 14.12 10.93
C VAL A 48 -16.83 15.53 11.29
N ILE A 49 -16.68 16.45 10.33
CA ILE A 49 -17.31 17.75 10.42
C ILE A 49 -18.77 17.50 10.07
N ASP A 50 -19.58 17.33 11.11
CA ASP A 50 -21.03 17.41 11.01
C ASP A 50 -21.37 18.87 10.70
N GLN A 51 -21.39 19.19 9.40
CA GLN A 51 -21.63 20.53 8.89
C GLN A 51 -23.14 20.72 8.69
N GLN A 52 -23.92 20.58 9.76
CA GLN A 52 -25.27 21.15 9.84
C GLN A 52 -25.19 22.63 10.18
N VAL A 53 -24.65 23.42 9.25
CA VAL A 53 -24.97 24.85 9.19
C VAL A 53 -25.89 25.01 8.00
N GLN A 54 -27.19 24.83 8.26
CA GLN A 54 -28.27 25.30 7.39
C GLN A 54 -28.17 26.82 7.30
N THR A 55 -27.32 27.31 6.41
CA THR A 55 -27.49 28.65 5.86
C THR A 55 -28.58 28.53 4.81
N SER A 56 -29.81 28.72 5.25
CA SER A 56 -30.95 29.05 4.40
C SER A 56 -30.67 30.40 3.73
N MET A 57 -29.82 30.39 2.70
CA MET A 57 -29.81 31.45 1.69
C MET A 57 -31.05 31.26 0.83
N GLN A 58 -32.18 31.70 1.36
CA GLN A 58 -33.39 31.89 0.58
C GLN A 58 -33.08 33.00 -0.44
N PRO A 59 -33.07 32.71 -1.75
CA PRO A 59 -32.96 33.77 -2.74
C PRO A 59 -34.19 34.64 -2.57
N GLN A 60 -33.98 35.93 -2.32
CA GLN A 60 -35.03 36.92 -2.30
C GLN A 60 -35.81 36.80 -3.62
N ALA A 61 -37.02 36.23 -3.52
CA ALA A 61 -37.90 36.01 -4.63
C ALA A 61 -38.34 37.38 -5.14
N GLY A 62 -37.84 37.77 -6.31
CA GLY A 62 -38.56 38.73 -7.13
C GLY A 62 -39.94 38.14 -7.40
N GLU A 63 -40.97 38.87 -7.00
CA GLU A 63 -42.37 38.51 -7.13
C GLU A 63 -42.70 38.08 -8.56
N THR A 64 -43.00 36.78 -8.75
CA THR A 64 -43.96 36.31 -9.76
C THR A 64 -44.72 35.14 -9.17
N THR A 65 -45.67 35.47 -8.28
CA THR A 65 -46.75 34.58 -7.86
C THR A 65 -47.81 34.58 -8.95
N GLY A 66 -47.73 33.58 -9.81
CA GLY A 66 -48.81 33.08 -10.66
C GLY A 66 -48.76 31.55 -10.58
N GLN A 67 -49.81 30.85 -10.98
CA GLN A 67 -49.85 29.39 -11.13
C GLN A 67 -48.46 28.86 -11.54
N SER A 68 -47.81 28.03 -10.72
CA SER A 68 -46.35 27.84 -10.76
C SER A 68 -45.84 27.65 -12.18
N THR A 69 -44.95 28.53 -12.65
CA THR A 69 -44.34 28.43 -14.00
C THR A 69 -43.67 27.07 -14.21
N VAL A 70 -43.28 26.41 -13.11
CA VAL A 70 -42.79 25.01 -13.10
C VAL A 70 -43.88 24.03 -13.52
N ASP A 71 -45.10 24.15 -12.97
CA ASP A 71 -46.23 23.28 -13.32
C ASP A 71 -46.67 23.52 -14.75
N GLU A 72 -46.66 24.78 -15.21
CA GLU A 72 -46.91 25.10 -16.62
C GLU A 72 -45.88 24.46 -17.53
N LEU A 73 -44.58 24.63 -17.22
CA LEU A 73 -43.50 23.98 -17.96
C LEU A 73 -43.69 22.46 -17.99
N GLN A 74 -44.01 21.85 -16.86
CA GLN A 74 -44.19 20.40 -16.76
C GLN A 74 -45.37 19.91 -17.64
N ARG A 75 -46.49 20.62 -17.65
CA ARG A 75 -47.61 20.31 -18.56
C ARG A 75 -47.21 20.44 -20.02
N GLN A 76 -46.45 21.48 -20.39
CA GLN A 76 -46.00 21.68 -21.76
C GLN A 76 -44.98 20.62 -22.22
N ILE A 77 -44.10 20.16 -21.31
CA ILE A 77 -43.22 19.01 -21.54
C ILE A 77 -44.03 17.74 -21.79
N GLN A 78 -45.02 17.43 -20.94
CA GLN A 78 -45.90 16.26 -21.11
C GLN A 78 -46.70 16.31 -22.42
N ALA A 79 -47.15 17.51 -22.80
CA ALA A 79 -47.83 17.77 -24.06
C ALA A 79 -46.89 17.80 -25.27
N HIS A 80 -45.58 17.56 -25.08
CA HIS A 80 -44.55 17.60 -26.14
C HIS A 80 -44.62 18.90 -26.98
N SER A 81 -44.98 20.01 -26.33
CA SER A 81 -45.29 21.29 -26.99
C SER A 81 -44.11 22.27 -26.96
N LEU A 82 -42.95 21.82 -26.49
CA LEU A 82 -41.73 22.61 -26.34
C LEU A 82 -40.64 22.10 -27.27
N THR A 83 -39.95 23.04 -27.91
CA THR A 83 -38.72 22.80 -28.64
C THR A 83 -37.54 23.20 -27.78
N GLU A 84 -36.63 22.26 -27.52
CA GLU A 84 -35.39 22.58 -26.83
C GLU A 84 -34.45 23.36 -27.75
N MET A 85 -34.14 24.60 -27.38
CA MET A 85 -33.21 25.43 -28.13
C MET A 85 -31.78 25.23 -27.65
N ARG A 86 -31.59 25.15 -26.33
CA ARG A 86 -30.27 24.94 -25.73
C ARG A 86 -30.40 24.34 -24.34
N THR A 87 -29.51 23.41 -24.01
CA THR A 87 -29.35 22.91 -22.64
C THR A 87 -27.87 22.81 -22.29
N SER A 88 -27.52 23.15 -21.05
CA SER A 88 -26.19 22.93 -20.48
C SER A 88 -26.28 22.11 -19.20
N TYR A 89 -25.31 21.22 -19.01
CA TYR A 89 -25.17 20.37 -17.82
C TYR A 89 -23.84 20.66 -17.14
N ASN A 90 -23.91 20.86 -15.82
CA ASN A 90 -22.79 21.07 -14.92
C ASN A 90 -22.97 20.10 -13.75
N GLY A 91 -22.40 18.91 -13.87
CA GLY A 91 -22.64 17.82 -12.93
C GLY A 91 -24.13 17.46 -12.84
N SER A 92 -24.72 17.57 -11.65
CA SER A 92 -26.14 17.29 -11.42
C SER A 92 -27.06 18.48 -11.70
N TYR A 93 -26.49 19.69 -11.86
CA TYR A 93 -27.20 20.92 -12.17
C TYR A 93 -27.19 21.24 -13.66
N GLY A 94 -28.16 22.02 -14.12
CA GLY A 94 -28.17 22.49 -15.50
C GLY A 94 -29.18 23.58 -15.76
N ALA A 95 -29.12 24.14 -16.97
CA ALA A 95 -30.04 25.16 -17.45
C ALA A 95 -30.55 24.82 -18.85
N SER A 96 -31.83 25.06 -19.11
CA SER A 96 -32.46 24.85 -20.42
C SER A 96 -33.19 26.10 -20.89
N LEU A 97 -33.07 26.40 -22.17
CA LEU A 97 -33.86 27.35 -22.92
C LEU A 97 -34.77 26.57 -23.87
N LEU A 98 -36.07 26.72 -23.66
CA LEU A 98 -37.13 25.99 -24.37
C LEU A 98 -38.07 27.00 -25.03
N PHE A 99 -38.57 26.69 -26.21
CA PHE A 99 -39.50 27.53 -26.96
C PHE A 99 -40.81 26.80 -27.22
N SER A 100 -41.93 27.44 -26.88
CA SER A 100 -43.27 26.96 -27.19
C SER A 100 -43.74 27.60 -28.49
N VAL A 101 -43.85 26.79 -29.54
CA VAL A 101 -44.36 27.22 -30.86
C VAL A 101 -45.84 27.62 -30.82
N LYS A 102 -46.59 27.12 -29.84
CA LYS A 102 -48.05 27.33 -29.73
C LYS A 102 -48.39 28.76 -29.31
N ASP A 103 -47.64 29.32 -28.38
CA ASP A 103 -47.90 30.65 -27.80
C ASP A 103 -46.73 31.62 -27.98
N GLY A 104 -45.65 31.21 -28.66
CA GLY A 104 -44.48 32.05 -28.95
C GLY A 104 -43.68 32.42 -27.70
N SER A 105 -43.78 31.61 -26.64
CA SER A 105 -43.14 31.88 -25.35
C SER A 105 -41.87 31.07 -25.16
N TYR A 106 -40.91 31.68 -24.47
CA TYR A 106 -39.67 31.07 -24.02
C TYR A 106 -39.81 30.66 -22.55
N PHE A 107 -39.38 29.45 -22.24
CA PHE A 107 -39.19 28.96 -20.90
C PHE A 107 -37.71 28.77 -20.63
N VAL A 108 -37.21 29.44 -19.61
CA VAL A 108 -35.84 29.28 -19.14
C VAL A 108 -35.88 28.60 -17.78
N ALA A 109 -35.22 27.46 -17.67
CA ALA A 109 -35.33 26.61 -16.49
C ALA A 109 -33.95 26.31 -15.90
N LEU A 110 -33.82 26.44 -14.58
CA LEU A 110 -32.71 25.90 -13.80
C LEU A 110 -33.19 24.60 -13.16
N PHE A 111 -32.41 23.54 -13.32
CA PHE A 111 -32.77 22.22 -12.83
C PHE A 111 -31.62 21.54 -12.08
N GLN A 112 -31.99 20.56 -11.25
CA GLN A 112 -31.08 19.60 -10.65
C GLN A 112 -31.65 18.20 -10.89
N GLN A 113 -30.88 17.28 -11.49
CA GLN A 113 -31.32 15.90 -11.76
C GLN A 113 -32.69 15.83 -12.46
N LYS A 114 -32.92 16.73 -13.44
CA LYS A 114 -34.18 16.92 -14.18
C LYS A 114 -35.36 17.48 -13.36
N ALA A 115 -35.18 17.76 -12.07
CA ALA A 115 -36.16 18.51 -11.29
C ALA A 115 -35.98 20.02 -11.50
N PHE A 116 -37.00 20.66 -12.06
CA PHE A 116 -37.02 22.11 -12.25
C PHE A 116 -37.42 22.79 -10.94
N TRP A 117 -36.58 23.71 -10.47
CA TRP A 117 -36.79 24.42 -9.20
C TRP A 117 -36.83 25.94 -9.39
N ARG A 118 -36.47 26.43 -10.58
CA ARG A 118 -36.71 27.81 -10.99
C ARG A 118 -36.98 27.85 -12.49
N VAL A 119 -38.12 28.42 -12.88
CA VAL A 119 -38.53 28.57 -14.28
C VAL A 119 -39.04 29.98 -14.51
N ILE A 120 -38.55 30.62 -15.57
CA ILE A 120 -39.01 31.95 -16.01
C ILE A 120 -39.61 31.82 -17.41
N LYS A 121 -40.85 32.30 -17.56
CA LYS A 121 -41.53 32.44 -18.85
C LYS A 121 -41.34 33.87 -19.37
N THR A 122 -41.02 34.03 -20.65
CA THR A 122 -40.94 35.34 -21.30
C THR A 122 -41.27 35.23 -22.78
N TYR A 123 -41.70 36.32 -23.41
CA TYR A 123 -41.95 36.38 -24.86
C TYR A 123 -40.82 37.12 -25.61
N ASP A 124 -39.84 37.63 -24.87
CA ASP A 124 -38.69 38.34 -25.41
C ASP A 124 -37.49 37.38 -25.50
N GLU A 125 -37.05 37.12 -26.73
CA GLU A 125 -35.91 36.24 -27.02
C GLU A 125 -34.60 36.74 -26.38
N THR A 126 -34.34 38.05 -26.46
CA THR A 126 -33.12 38.66 -25.91
C THR A 126 -33.09 38.49 -24.40
N ARG A 127 -34.25 38.69 -23.75
CA ARG A 127 -34.39 38.44 -22.31
C ARG A 127 -34.24 36.96 -21.96
N ALA A 128 -34.80 36.04 -22.76
CA ALA A 128 -34.68 34.62 -22.54
C ALA A 128 -33.22 34.15 -22.59
N GLU A 129 -32.47 34.60 -23.60
CA GLU A 129 -31.04 34.31 -23.73
C GLU A 129 -30.21 34.88 -22.57
N ALA A 130 -30.53 36.11 -22.11
CA ALA A 130 -29.86 36.69 -20.95
C ALA A 130 -30.08 35.85 -19.68
N ILE A 131 -31.32 35.45 -19.40
CA ILE A 131 -31.67 34.60 -18.26
C ILE A 131 -30.99 33.24 -18.38
N TYR A 132 -30.95 32.64 -19.58
CA TYR A 132 -30.31 31.35 -19.81
C TYR A 132 -28.82 31.40 -19.46
N ARG A 133 -28.12 32.47 -19.86
CA ARG A 133 -26.71 32.68 -19.51
C ARG A 133 -26.50 32.82 -18.00
N ASP A 134 -27.40 33.50 -17.30
CA ASP A 134 -27.34 33.64 -15.84
C ASP A 134 -27.60 32.30 -15.14
N PHE A 135 -28.59 31.54 -15.59
CA PHE A 135 -28.89 30.22 -15.05
C PHE A 135 -27.76 29.23 -15.31
N SER A 136 -27.13 29.28 -16.49
CA SER A 136 -25.97 28.45 -16.81
C SER A 136 -24.81 28.74 -15.85
N ARG A 137 -24.47 30.02 -15.61
CA ARG A 137 -23.47 30.44 -14.61
C ARG A 137 -23.88 30.08 -13.17
N GLN A 138 -25.17 30.03 -12.86
CA GLN A 138 -25.66 29.59 -11.56
C GLN A 138 -25.47 28.08 -11.39
N ALA A 139 -25.82 27.28 -12.40
CA ALA A 139 -25.61 25.83 -12.40
C ALA A 139 -24.13 25.47 -12.24
N GLU A 140 -23.22 26.16 -12.95
CA GLU A 140 -21.77 26.01 -12.78
C GLU A 140 -21.33 26.20 -11.33
N ARG A 141 -21.78 27.29 -10.69
CA ARG A 141 -21.41 27.60 -9.29
C ARG A 141 -21.93 26.56 -8.30
N LEU A 142 -23.15 26.06 -8.51
CA LEU A 142 -23.73 25.02 -7.66
C LEU A 142 -22.98 23.68 -7.81
N ALA A 143 -22.49 23.39 -9.02
CA ALA A 143 -21.79 22.15 -9.34
C ALA A 143 -20.35 22.08 -8.80
N VAL A 144 -19.73 23.20 -8.41
CA VAL A 144 -18.31 23.23 -8.03
C VAL A 144 -17.98 22.22 -6.92
N ASN A 145 -18.81 22.15 -5.89
CA ASN A 145 -18.53 21.31 -4.72
C ASN A 145 -18.78 19.82 -5.01
N GLU A 146 -19.84 19.47 -5.74
CA GLU A 146 -20.09 18.07 -6.13
C GLU A 146 -19.00 17.54 -7.08
N LEU A 147 -18.53 18.34 -8.03
CA LEU A 147 -17.47 17.93 -8.94
C LEU A 147 -16.13 17.78 -8.22
N ARG A 148 -15.85 18.66 -7.24
CA ARG A 148 -14.69 18.52 -6.36
C ARG A 148 -14.79 17.26 -5.51
N ALA A 149 -15.96 16.97 -4.94
CA ALA A 149 -16.19 15.77 -4.14
C ALA A 149 -15.99 14.49 -4.97
N ALA A 150 -16.56 14.41 -6.17
CA ALA A 150 -16.40 13.28 -7.08
C ALA A 150 -14.92 13.03 -7.44
N LYS A 151 -14.16 14.11 -7.68
CA LYS A 151 -12.71 14.00 -7.93
C LYS A 151 -11.97 13.49 -6.70
N LEU A 152 -12.29 14.00 -5.52
CA LEU A 152 -11.65 13.60 -4.27
C LEU A 152 -11.96 12.13 -3.92
N GLU A 153 -13.18 11.67 -4.17
CA GLU A 153 -13.58 10.28 -3.99
C GLU A 153 -12.79 9.33 -4.90
N SER A 154 -12.59 9.72 -6.16
CA SER A 154 -11.73 8.97 -7.09
C SER A 154 -10.28 8.88 -6.59
N GLN A 155 -9.72 9.99 -6.10
CA GLN A 155 -8.38 10.02 -5.52
C GLN A 155 -8.27 9.14 -4.28
N LYS A 156 -9.27 9.19 -3.40
CA LYS A 156 -9.36 8.31 -2.24
C LYS A 156 -9.35 6.84 -2.65
N ALA A 157 -10.18 6.43 -3.61
CA ALA A 157 -10.25 5.06 -4.08
C ALA A 157 -8.93 4.56 -4.74
N GLN A 158 -8.16 5.46 -5.36
CA GLN A 158 -6.81 5.14 -5.83
C GLN A 158 -5.83 4.90 -4.68
N MET A 159 -5.85 5.77 -3.67
CA MET A 159 -4.97 5.66 -2.50
C MET A 159 -5.29 4.43 -1.66
N ASP A 160 -6.58 4.13 -1.45
CA ASP A 160 -7.02 2.94 -0.71
C ASP A 160 -6.48 1.65 -1.36
N ARG A 161 -6.52 1.55 -2.70
CA ARG A 161 -5.90 0.43 -3.44
C ARG A 161 -4.39 0.34 -3.26
N GLN A 162 -3.70 1.48 -3.24
CA GLN A 162 -2.25 1.50 -3.04
C GLN A 162 -1.87 1.07 -1.61
N ILE A 163 -2.67 1.47 -0.62
CA ILE A 163 -2.52 1.05 0.77
C ILE A 163 -2.69 -0.47 0.86
N GLU A 164 -3.72 -1.04 0.25
CA GLU A 164 -3.97 -2.48 0.25
C GLU A 164 -2.78 -3.28 -0.33
N VAL A 165 -2.28 -2.88 -1.50
CA VAL A 165 -1.10 -3.50 -2.13
C VAL A 165 0.13 -3.42 -1.22
N THR A 166 0.33 -2.28 -0.56
CA THR A 166 1.46 -2.08 0.34
C THR A 166 1.35 -2.92 1.61
N GLN A 167 0.15 -3.01 2.19
CA GLN A 167 -0.12 -3.86 3.35
C GLN A 167 0.10 -5.34 3.03
N GLU A 168 -0.36 -5.80 1.86
CA GLU A 168 -0.13 -7.18 1.42
C GLU A 168 1.37 -7.48 1.26
N ARG A 169 2.13 -6.56 0.65
CA ARG A 169 3.59 -6.70 0.56
C ARG A 169 4.25 -6.75 1.95
N ALA A 170 3.81 -5.91 2.88
CA ALA A 170 4.35 -5.90 4.24
C ALA A 170 4.09 -7.23 4.97
N ARG A 171 2.87 -7.80 4.85
CA ARG A 171 2.52 -9.10 5.43
C ARG A 171 3.37 -10.23 4.88
N ARG A 172 3.56 -10.29 3.55
CA ARG A 172 4.42 -11.29 2.92
C ARG A 172 5.86 -11.18 3.38
N LEU A 173 6.42 -9.97 3.38
CA LEU A 173 7.79 -9.75 3.84
C LEU A 173 7.95 -10.14 5.32
N GLN A 174 6.95 -9.87 6.16
CA GLN A 174 6.97 -10.28 7.56
C GLN A 174 6.97 -11.81 7.72
N ALA A 175 6.19 -12.53 6.90
CA ALA A 175 6.18 -13.99 6.88
C ALA A 175 7.51 -14.57 6.37
N ASP A 176 8.10 -13.98 5.33
CA ASP A 176 9.40 -14.40 4.81
C ASP A 176 10.50 -14.21 5.87
N ILE A 177 10.48 -13.09 6.59
CA ILE A 177 11.42 -12.82 7.68
C ILE A 177 11.24 -13.81 8.84
N SER A 178 10.01 -14.18 9.20
CA SER A 178 9.78 -15.17 10.27
C SER A 178 10.31 -16.54 9.88
N ILE A 179 10.03 -16.99 8.66
CA ILE A 179 10.54 -18.26 8.12
C ILE A 179 12.07 -18.24 8.08
N ALA A 180 12.69 -17.15 7.61
CA ALA A 180 14.14 -17.04 7.57
C ALA A 180 14.78 -17.13 8.97
N ARG A 181 14.16 -16.53 9.99
CA ARG A 181 14.62 -16.62 11.38
C ARG A 181 14.51 -18.03 11.94
N GLU A 182 13.41 -18.73 11.67
CA GLU A 182 13.23 -20.13 12.07
C GLU A 182 14.28 -21.04 11.43
N GLN A 183 14.53 -20.87 10.13
CA GLN A 183 15.56 -21.61 9.42
C GLN A 183 16.96 -21.34 10.00
N GLN A 184 17.26 -20.07 10.29
CA GLN A 184 18.53 -19.70 10.91
C GLN A 184 18.72 -20.34 12.29
N ALA A 185 17.66 -20.37 13.11
CA ALA A 185 17.68 -21.05 14.41
C ALA A 185 17.91 -22.56 14.25
N ALA A 186 17.20 -23.23 13.34
CA ALA A 186 17.35 -24.65 13.08
C ALA A 186 18.77 -25.02 12.62
N VAL A 187 19.39 -24.20 11.76
CA VAL A 187 20.80 -24.39 11.34
C VAL A 187 21.75 -24.22 12.52
N ALA A 188 21.56 -23.20 13.36
CA ALA A 188 22.38 -22.99 14.55
C ALA A 188 22.28 -24.17 15.53
N ASP A 189 21.07 -24.68 15.77
CA ASP A 189 20.82 -25.84 16.63
C ASP A 189 21.47 -27.11 16.07
N ARG A 190 21.35 -27.34 14.75
CA ARG A 190 22.01 -28.49 14.09
C ARG A 190 23.53 -28.41 14.22
N GLN A 191 24.12 -27.23 14.01
CA GLN A 191 25.56 -27.04 14.18
C GLN A 191 26.01 -27.33 15.62
N LYS A 192 25.24 -26.87 16.62
CA LYS A 192 25.51 -27.17 18.04
C LYS A 192 25.45 -28.67 18.31
N SER A 193 24.41 -29.35 17.82
CA SER A 193 24.23 -30.80 17.96
C SER A 193 25.41 -31.59 17.35
N VAL A 194 25.82 -31.26 16.11
CA VAL A 194 26.95 -31.91 15.44
C VAL A 194 28.26 -31.72 16.20
N ARG A 195 28.51 -30.52 16.75
CA ARG A 195 29.71 -30.27 17.58
C ARG A 195 29.72 -31.13 18.83
N THR A 196 28.58 -31.23 19.52
CA THR A 196 28.45 -32.08 20.72
C THR A 196 28.66 -33.56 20.39
N GLU A 197 28.04 -34.05 19.32
CA GLU A 197 28.20 -35.44 18.87
C GLU A 197 29.65 -35.76 18.49
N THR A 198 30.32 -34.84 17.77
CA THR A 198 31.73 -34.99 17.41
C THR A 198 32.62 -35.08 18.64
N ALA A 199 32.39 -34.23 19.65
CA ALA A 199 33.15 -34.27 20.90
C ALA A 199 32.94 -35.59 21.66
N ALA A 200 31.71 -36.12 21.68
CA ALA A 200 31.39 -37.41 22.28
C ALA A 200 32.10 -38.57 21.56
N LEU A 201 32.06 -38.59 20.22
CA LEU A 201 32.76 -39.60 19.42
C LEU A 201 34.28 -39.55 19.61
N GLN A 202 34.87 -38.36 19.69
CA GLN A 202 36.30 -38.20 19.97
C GLN A 202 36.67 -38.76 21.35
N ALA A 203 35.85 -38.49 22.38
CA ALA A 203 36.04 -39.06 23.71
C ALA A 203 35.94 -40.59 23.71
N GLN A 204 34.95 -41.15 23.00
CA GLN A 204 34.79 -42.60 22.86
C GLN A 204 35.98 -43.24 22.12
N GLN A 205 36.45 -42.62 21.05
CA GLN A 205 37.62 -43.09 20.31
C GLN A 205 38.87 -43.12 21.20
N ALA A 206 39.10 -42.06 22.00
CA ALA A 206 40.23 -42.02 22.93
C ALA A 206 40.15 -43.15 23.98
N GLN A 207 38.95 -43.46 24.48
CA GLN A 207 38.72 -44.55 25.43
C GLN A 207 38.91 -45.94 24.80
N LEU A 208 38.51 -46.15 23.55
CA LEU A 208 38.76 -47.42 22.85
C LEU A 208 40.25 -47.60 22.55
N GLN A 209 40.95 -46.54 22.17
CA GLN A 209 42.39 -46.58 21.94
C GLN A 209 43.18 -46.87 23.21
N SER A 210 42.76 -46.37 24.38
CA SER A 210 43.41 -46.68 25.65
C SER A 210 43.19 -48.15 26.05
N GLN A 211 41.97 -48.68 25.85
CA GLN A 211 41.66 -50.09 26.06
C GLN A 211 42.48 -51.01 25.15
N LEU A 212 42.60 -50.69 23.85
CA LEU A 212 43.42 -51.45 22.92
C LEU A 212 44.88 -51.51 23.37
N ARG A 213 45.44 -50.37 23.80
CA ARG A 213 46.83 -50.30 24.31
C ARG A 213 47.02 -51.17 25.55
N ALA A 214 46.08 -51.12 26.50
CA ALA A 214 46.12 -51.95 27.71
C ALA A 214 46.06 -53.45 27.37
N LEU A 215 45.16 -53.85 26.48
CA LEU A 215 45.01 -55.24 26.06
C LEU A 215 46.26 -55.76 25.32
N GLN A 216 46.85 -54.94 24.45
CA GLN A 216 48.12 -55.26 23.79
C GLN A 216 49.27 -55.46 24.78
N GLN A 217 49.34 -54.64 25.83
CA GLN A 217 50.34 -54.82 26.89
C GLN A 217 50.13 -56.13 27.65
N GLN A 218 48.89 -56.50 27.94
CA GLN A 218 48.53 -57.75 28.60
C GLN A 218 48.87 -58.99 27.75
N VAL A 219 48.62 -58.95 26.44
CA VAL A 219 49.03 -60.04 25.54
C VAL A 219 50.54 -60.23 25.55
N ARG A 220 51.32 -59.14 25.51
CA ARG A 220 52.79 -59.21 25.56
C ARG A 220 53.33 -59.70 26.90
N SER A 221 52.65 -59.45 28.02
CA SER A 221 53.07 -60.03 29.31
C SER A 221 52.80 -61.53 29.34
N LEU A 222 51.62 -61.97 28.90
CA LEU A 222 51.26 -63.39 28.85
C LEU A 222 52.16 -64.19 27.90
N GLN A 223 52.52 -63.64 26.74
CA GLN A 223 53.48 -64.29 25.82
C GLN A 223 54.85 -64.49 26.47
N ARG A 224 55.37 -63.48 27.18
CA ARG A 224 56.65 -63.60 27.91
C ARG A 224 56.60 -64.65 29.00
N GLU A 225 55.47 -64.79 29.70
CA GLU A 225 55.27 -65.85 30.70
C GLU A 225 55.21 -67.24 30.05
N ALA A 226 54.54 -67.38 28.90
CA ALA A 226 54.48 -68.64 28.16
C ALA A 226 55.85 -69.09 27.61
N ASP A 227 56.62 -68.17 27.03
CA ASP A 227 57.96 -68.45 26.48
C ASP A 227 58.97 -68.81 27.58
N ALA A 228 58.83 -68.25 28.79
CA ALA A 228 59.66 -68.60 29.94
C ALA A 228 59.37 -70.03 30.48
N GLY A 229 58.19 -70.58 30.18
CA GLY A 229 57.79 -71.94 30.57
C GLY A 229 58.16 -73.04 29.56
N LEU A 230 58.65 -72.67 28.38
CA LEU A 230 59.11 -73.62 27.34
C LEU A 230 60.61 -73.89 27.52
N PRO A 231 61.05 -75.14 27.80
CA PRO A 231 62.46 -75.47 27.89
C PRO A 231 63.11 -75.28 26.51
N THR A 232 64.09 -74.40 26.42
CA THR A 232 64.94 -74.29 25.23
C THR A 232 65.74 -75.57 25.14
N ALA A 233 65.36 -76.46 24.22
CA ALA A 233 66.19 -77.61 23.85
C ALA A 233 67.47 -77.06 23.21
N SER A 234 68.52 -77.02 24.02
CA SER A 234 69.89 -76.70 23.61
C SER A 234 70.47 -77.85 22.80
N HIS A 235 71.07 -77.51 21.66
CA HIS A 235 72.00 -78.34 20.92
C HIS A 235 73.25 -77.50 20.62
#